data_AF-A0A7V9GAN1-F1
#
_entry.id   AF-A0A7V9GAN1-F1
#
_cell.length_a   1.000
_cell.length_b   1.000
_cell.length_c   1.000
_cell.angle_alpha   90.00
_cell.angle_beta   90.00
_cell.angle_gamma   90.00
#
_symmetry.space_group_name_H-M   'P 1'
#
loop_
_entity.id
_entity.type
_entity.pdbx_description
1 polymer ?
#
loop_
_entity_poly.entity_id
_entity_poly.type
_entity_poly.pdbx_seq_one_letter_code
_entity_poly.pdbx_strand_id
1 'polypeptide(L)'
;MRYFKLLTILTVNVLILFLPTLAQTSAPYTLRLQPYLSGLSSPLLLTNAKDGTKRNFVVQQGGIIKVVQPGSNTPTNFLDISSRVSVGSERGLLGLT
;
A
#
# COMPACT_ATOMS: atom_id res chain seq x y z
N MET A 1 -59.96 20.42 -13.60
CA MET A 1 -59.06 20.69 -12.46
C MET A 1 -58.61 19.45 -11.68
N ARG A 2 -59.43 18.40 -11.49
CA ARG A 2 -59.04 17.17 -10.76
C ARG A 2 -57.90 16.37 -11.42
N TYR A 3 -57.92 16.17 -12.74
CA TYR A 3 -56.88 15.42 -13.47
C TYR A 3 -55.51 16.12 -13.48
N PHE A 4 -55.49 17.45 -13.52
CA PHE A 4 -54.24 18.23 -13.45
C PHE A 4 -53.53 18.00 -12.12
N LYS A 5 -54.25 18.07 -10.99
CA LYS A 5 -53.71 17.77 -9.66
C LYS A 5 -53.16 16.34 -9.54
N LEU A 6 -53.84 15.35 -10.14
CA LEU A 6 -53.42 13.95 -10.10
C LEU A 6 -52.12 13.73 -10.89
N LEU A 7 -51.99 14.37 -12.06
CA LEU A 7 -50.79 14.32 -12.89
C LEU A 7 -49.59 14.97 -12.18
N THR A 8 -49.81 16.11 -11.50
CA THR A 8 -48.75 16.79 -10.73
C THR A 8 -48.27 15.96 -9.54
N ILE A 9 -49.16 15.24 -8.86
CA ILE A 9 -48.77 14.37 -7.74
C ILE A 9 -47.95 13.19 -8.24
N LEU A 10 -48.30 12.60 -9.40
CA LEU A 10 -47.56 11.49 -9.99
C LEU A 10 -46.14 11.90 -10.40
N THR A 11 -45.98 13.05 -11.03
CA THR A 11 -44.65 13.55 -11.44
C THR A 11 -43.77 13.89 -10.24
N VAL A 12 -44.32 14.45 -9.17
CA VAL A 12 -43.58 14.72 -7.92
C VAL A 12 -43.14 13.42 -7.25
N ASN A 13 -43.99 12.39 -7.21
CA ASN A 13 -43.62 11.09 -6.62
C ASN A 13 -42.53 10.37 -7.42
N VAL A 14 -42.61 10.41 -8.76
CA VAL A 14 -41.54 9.86 -9.62
C VAL A 14 -40.23 10.61 -9.36
N LEU A 15 -40.25 11.94 -9.25
CA LEU A 15 -39.05 12.73 -8.95
C LEU A 15 -38.43 12.35 -7.59
N ILE A 16 -39.26 12.14 -6.56
CA ILE A 16 -38.82 11.74 -5.20
C ILE A 16 -38.15 10.36 -5.19
N LEU A 17 -38.66 9.41 -6.00
CA LEU A 17 -38.09 8.05 -6.11
C LEU A 17 -36.72 8.03 -6.82
N PHE A 18 -36.34 9.07 -7.55
CA PHE A 18 -35.04 9.21 -8.23
C PHE A 18 -34.00 10.05 -7.46
N LEU A 19 -34.33 10.64 -6.31
CA LEU A 19 -33.38 11.39 -5.47
C LEU A 19 -32.28 10.55 -4.77
N PRO A 20 -32.51 9.31 -4.29
CA PRO A 20 -31.51 8.60 -3.50
C PRO A 20 -30.32 8.05 -4.31
N THR A 21 -30.41 8.01 -5.65
CA THR A 21 -29.30 7.55 -6.52
C THR A 21 -28.16 8.56 -6.66
N LEU A 22 -28.33 9.79 -6.18
CA LEU A 22 -27.30 10.83 -6.18
C LEU A 22 -26.46 10.85 -4.89
N ALA A 23 -26.84 10.08 -3.87
CA ALA A 23 -26.16 10.02 -2.59
C ALA A 23 -25.06 8.94 -2.59
N GLN A 24 -24.15 8.98 -3.56
CA GLN A 24 -22.96 8.13 -3.50
C GLN A 24 -21.91 8.82 -2.62
N THR A 25 -21.76 8.35 -1.38
CA THR A 25 -20.70 8.78 -0.47
C THR A 25 -19.36 8.26 -0.99
N SER A 26 -18.45 9.17 -1.35
CA SER A 26 -17.06 8.81 -1.62
C SER A 26 -16.41 8.24 -0.36
N ALA A 27 -15.47 7.32 -0.52
CA ALA A 27 -14.67 6.86 0.60
C ALA A 27 -13.99 8.09 1.25
N PRO A 28 -14.03 8.22 2.60
CA PRO A 28 -13.48 9.39 3.29
C PRO A 28 -11.95 9.51 3.16
N TYR A 29 -11.29 8.48 2.62
CA TYR A 29 -9.85 8.44 2.42
C TYR A 29 -9.51 7.95 1.02
N THR A 30 -8.51 8.59 0.43
CA THR A 30 -7.90 8.15 -0.83
C THR A 30 -6.56 7.49 -0.51
N LEU A 31 -6.43 6.20 -0.80
CA LEU A 31 -5.14 5.50 -0.71
C LEU A 31 -4.29 5.82 -1.93
N ARG A 32 -3.06 6.28 -1.72
CA ARG A 32 -2.04 6.38 -2.78
C ARG A 32 -0.80 5.61 -2.39
N LEU A 33 -0.28 4.85 -3.36
CA LEU A 33 1.01 4.21 -3.24
C LEU A 33 2.09 5.23 -3.59
N GLN A 34 3.07 5.38 -2.71
CA GLN A 34 4.29 6.15 -2.97
C GLN A 34 5.47 5.18 -2.97
N PRO A 35 6.28 5.13 -4.06
CA PRO A 35 7.50 4.33 -4.06
C PRO A 35 8.43 4.78 -2.93
N TYR A 36 8.85 3.83 -2.09
CA TYR A 36 9.81 4.09 -1.02
C TYR A 36 11.25 3.85 -1.47
N LEU A 37 11.51 2.71 -2.11
CA LEU A 37 12.83 2.33 -2.64
C LEU A 37 12.66 1.65 -4.01
N SER A 38 13.71 1.70 -4.82
CA SER A 38 13.82 0.99 -6.10
C SER A 38 15.17 0.26 -6.20
N GLY A 39 15.36 -0.55 -7.23
CA GLY A 39 16.64 -1.27 -7.45
C GLY A 39 16.95 -2.35 -6.43
N LEU A 40 15.91 -2.91 -5.78
CA LEU A 40 16.03 -4.07 -4.91
C LEU A 40 15.90 -5.36 -5.73
N SER A 41 16.62 -6.40 -5.33
CA SER A 41 16.57 -7.74 -5.90
C SER A 41 15.95 -8.70 -4.89
N SER A 42 14.81 -9.30 -5.23
CA SER A 42 14.03 -10.23 -4.40
C SER A 42 13.96 -9.82 -2.91
N PRO A 43 13.38 -8.65 -2.56
CA PRO A 43 13.23 -8.23 -1.17
C PRO A 43 12.27 -9.15 -0.42
N LEU A 44 12.63 -9.53 0.80
CA LEU A 44 11.88 -10.45 1.65
C LEU A 44 11.28 -9.76 2.88
N LEU A 45 12.03 -8.86 3.50
CA LEU A 45 11.64 -8.19 4.73
C LEU A 45 12.09 -6.73 4.71
N LEU A 46 11.22 -5.85 5.17
CA LEU A 46 11.53 -4.48 5.58
C LEU A 46 11.30 -4.39 7.08
N THR A 47 12.35 -4.05 7.84
CA THR A 47 12.26 -3.90 9.30
C THR A 47 13.06 -2.69 9.78
N ASN A 48 12.90 -2.33 11.05
CA ASN A 48 13.63 -1.23 11.68
C ASN A 48 14.57 -1.77 12.77
N ALA A 49 15.66 -1.04 13.01
CA ALA A 49 16.65 -1.35 14.03
C ALA A 49 16.09 -1.48 15.48
N LYS A 50 14.98 -0.79 15.79
CA LYS A 50 14.41 -0.66 17.15
C LYS A 50 15.39 -0.11 18.19
N ASP A 51 16.42 0.61 17.75
CA ASP A 51 17.51 1.17 18.58
C ASP A 51 17.44 2.72 18.69
N GLY A 52 16.37 3.34 18.17
CA GLY A 52 16.20 4.79 18.14
C GLY A 52 16.90 5.50 16.98
N THR A 53 17.74 4.83 16.18
CA THR A 53 18.46 5.46 15.06
C THR A 53 17.58 5.66 13.82
N LYS A 54 16.36 5.09 13.82
CA LYS A 54 15.41 5.13 12.69
C LYS A 54 15.98 4.57 11.38
N ARG A 55 16.95 3.64 11.47
CA ARG A 55 17.48 2.93 10.30
C ARG A 55 16.53 1.82 9.89
N ASN A 56 16.24 1.76 8.59
CA ASN A 56 15.44 0.69 8.01
C ASN A 56 16.36 -0.31 7.32
N PHE A 57 16.08 -1.59 7.50
CA PHE A 57 16.83 -2.68 6.89
C PHE A 57 15.95 -3.43 5.90
N VAL A 58 16.52 -3.71 4.73
CA VAL A 58 15.87 -4.51 3.68
C VAL A 58 16.65 -5.79 3.52
N VAL A 59 16.02 -6.92 3.83
CA VAL A 59 16.58 -8.25 3.59
C VAL A 59 16.30 -8.66 2.16
N GLN A 60 17.32 -9.09 1.43
CA GLN A 60 17.21 -9.63 0.09
C GLN A 60 17.51 -11.13 0.09
N GLN A 61 16.73 -11.90 -0.67
CA GLN A 61 16.85 -13.36 -0.72
C GLN A 61 18.25 -13.85 -1.04
N GLY A 62 19.01 -13.09 -1.85
CA GLY A 62 20.39 -13.38 -2.24
C GLY A 62 21.46 -13.25 -1.16
N GLY A 63 21.10 -13.14 0.12
CA GLY A 63 22.07 -13.05 1.21
C GLY A 63 22.61 -11.64 1.47
N ILE A 64 21.91 -10.60 1.00
CA ILE A 64 22.30 -9.19 1.17
C ILE A 64 21.28 -8.51 2.08
N ILE A 65 21.75 -7.80 3.10
CA ILE A 65 20.93 -6.88 3.90
C ILE A 65 21.38 -5.46 3.57
N LYS A 66 20.45 -4.65 3.08
CA LYS A 66 20.67 -3.23 2.85
C LYS A 66 20.18 -2.40 4.03
N VAL A 67 20.84 -1.28 4.31
CA VAL A 67 20.42 -0.29 5.30
C VAL A 67 20.08 1.04 4.63
N VAL A 68 18.99 1.64 5.09
CA VAL A 68 18.53 2.97 4.70
C VAL A 68 18.66 3.88 5.91
N GLN A 69 19.49 4.91 5.78
CA GLN A 69 19.65 5.93 6.80
C GLN A 69 18.42 6.84 6.87
N PRO A 70 18.07 7.40 8.03
CA PRO A 70 16.97 8.35 8.13
C PRO A 70 17.20 9.54 7.19
N GLY A 71 16.20 9.85 6.36
CA GLY A 71 16.27 10.93 5.37
C GLY A 71 17.03 10.59 4.08
N SER A 72 17.59 9.39 3.95
CA SER A 72 18.19 8.91 2.71
C SER A 72 17.21 8.03 1.92
N ASN A 73 17.20 8.19 0.60
CA ASN A 73 16.51 7.28 -0.33
C ASN A 73 17.48 6.30 -1.01
N THR A 74 18.76 6.37 -0.67
CA THR A 74 19.81 5.52 -1.25
C THR A 74 20.25 4.49 -0.21
N PRO A 75 19.85 3.21 -0.37
CA PRO A 75 20.28 2.15 0.50
C PRO A 75 21.74 1.75 0.25
N THR A 76 22.48 1.44 1.31
CA THR A 76 23.84 0.86 1.23
C THR A 76 23.84 -0.57 1.76
N ASN A 77 24.87 -1.36 1.44
CA ASN A 77 25.01 -2.70 1.97
C ASN A 77 25.38 -2.61 3.46
N PHE A 78 24.61 -3.28 4.32
CA PHE A 78 24.91 -3.47 5.74
C PHE A 78 25.62 -4.80 5.98
N LEU A 79 25.13 -5.87 5.36
CA LEU A 79 25.70 -7.20 5.43
C LEU A 79 25.61 -7.87 4.06
N ASP A 80 26.69 -8.55 3.66
CA ASP A 80 26.72 -9.38 2.46
C ASP A 80 27.30 -10.75 2.83
N ILE A 81 26.42 -11.75 2.81
CA ILE A 81 26.76 -13.17 2.98
C ILE A 81 26.29 -13.98 1.78
N SER A 82 26.16 -13.35 0.61
CA SER A 82 25.71 -13.98 -0.64
C SER A 82 26.52 -15.23 -1.00
N SER A 83 27.81 -15.24 -0.72
CA SER A 83 28.71 -16.40 -0.92
C SER A 83 28.41 -17.61 -0.02
N ARG A 84 27.61 -17.42 1.05
CA ARG A 84 27.27 -18.46 2.04
C ARG A 84 25.80 -18.87 1.98
N VAL A 85 25.04 -18.35 1.03
CA VAL A 85 23.60 -18.55 0.92
C VAL A 85 23.28 -19.20 -0.43
N SER A 86 22.49 -20.28 -0.40
CA SER A 86 21.87 -20.84 -1.61
C SER A 86 20.51 -20.18 -1.84
N VAL A 87 20.20 -19.84 -3.08
CA VAL A 87 18.97 -19.15 -3.49
C VAL A 87 18.02 -20.09 -4.24
N GLY A 88 16.71 -19.79 -4.22
CA GLY A 88 15.68 -20.50 -4.99
C GLY A 88 14.53 -21.03 -4.14
N SER A 89 13.30 -20.99 -4.65
CA SER A 89 12.07 -21.31 -3.91
C SER A 89 12.06 -20.68 -2.50
N GLU A 90 12.02 -21.51 -1.45
CA GLU A 90 12.02 -21.10 -0.05
C GLU A 90 13.43 -21.05 0.58
N ARG A 91 14.49 -21.04 -0.23
CA ARG A 91 15.88 -20.92 0.24
C ARG A 91 16.30 -19.46 0.28
N GLY A 92 17.23 -19.17 1.18
CA GLY A 92 17.73 -17.83 1.44
C GLY A 92 17.47 -17.41 2.88
N LEU A 93 17.19 -16.12 3.06
CA LEU A 93 17.05 -15.49 4.38
C LEU A 93 15.59 -15.44 4.90
N LEU A 94 14.78 -16.48 4.65
CA LEU A 94 13.36 -16.47 5.03
C LEU A 94 13.08 -16.56 6.53
N GLY A 95 14.05 -17.00 7.32
CA GLY A 95 13.93 -17.07 8.79
C GLY A 95 14.22 -15.76 9.52
N LEU A 96 14.55 -14.68 8.81
CA LEU A 96 14.77 -13.37 9.43
C LEU A 96 13.42 -12.67 9.65
N THR A 97 13.16 -12.22 10.89
CA THR A 97 11.94 -11.51 11.31
C THR A 97 12.25 -10.27 12.14
#